data_AF-A0A2V7XUX0-F1
#
_entry.id   AF-A0A2V7XUX0-F1
#
_cell.length_a   1.000
_cell.length_b   1.000
_cell.length_c   1.000
_cell.angle_alpha   90.00
_cell.angle_beta   90.00
_cell.angle_gamma   90.00
#
_symmetry.space_group_name_H-M   'P 1'
#
loop_
_entity.id
_entity.type
_entity.pdbx_description
1 polymer ?
#
loop_
_entity_poly.entity_id
_entity_poly.type
_entity_poly.pdbx_seq_one_letter_code
_entity_poly.pdbx_strand_id
1 'polypeptide(L)'
;MSKCTKKDYAAANAEELLRNYPNPQAAGIDGKVVNARPLEMGRYSGRAVRIEGSATQEAHAYVTDGRLYLVSATSAPGKPLSPDADRFFESFAILK
;
A
#
# COMPACT_ATOMS: atom_id res chain seq x y z
N MET A 1 9.08 8.41 27.49
CA MET A 1 8.86 7.09 26.87
C MET A 1 7.58 7.18 26.03
N SER A 2 7.70 7.31 24.71
CA SER A 2 6.52 7.41 23.84
C SER A 2 5.89 6.02 23.74
N LYS A 3 4.66 5.87 24.25
CA LYS A 3 3.86 4.63 24.08
C LYS A 3 3.63 4.48 22.58
N CYS A 4 4.35 3.55 21.95
CA CYS A 4 4.01 3.07 20.62
C CYS A 4 2.67 2.32 20.77
N THR A 5 1.56 3.02 20.52
CA THR A 5 0.23 2.41 20.48
C THR A 5 0.25 1.37 19.37
N LYS A 6 0.09 0.10 19.76
CA LYS A 6 0.07 -1.03 18.81
C LYS A 6 -1.07 -0.76 17.83
N LYS A 7 -0.76 -0.55 16.56
CA LYS A 7 -1.80 -0.39 15.53
C LYS A 7 -2.63 -1.67 15.51
N ASP A 8 -3.93 -1.53 15.77
CA ASP A 8 -4.88 -2.63 15.71
C ASP A 8 -5.36 -2.76 14.27
N TYR A 9 -4.83 -3.76 13.56
CA TYR A 9 -5.18 -4.08 12.18
C TYR A 9 -6.48 -4.88 12.07
N ALA A 10 -7.42 -4.73 13.00
CA ALA A 10 -8.75 -5.29 12.85
C ALA A 10 -9.44 -4.76 11.58
N ALA A 11 -10.18 -5.63 10.89
CA ALA A 11 -10.91 -5.26 9.67
C ALA A 11 -11.91 -4.11 9.88
N ALA A 12 -12.49 -4.00 11.08
CA ALA A 12 -13.39 -2.90 11.45
C ALA A 12 -12.72 -1.52 11.41
N ASN A 13 -11.38 -1.46 11.55
CA ASN A 13 -10.60 -0.23 11.52
C ASN A 13 -9.95 0.03 10.15
N ALA A 14 -10.22 -0.81 9.15
CA ALA A 14 -9.50 -0.80 7.87
C ALA A 14 -9.57 0.56 7.17
N GLU A 15 -10.74 1.21 7.16
CA GLU A 15 -10.91 2.53 6.54
C GLU A 15 -9.99 3.59 7.17
N GLU A 16 -9.94 3.64 8.51
CA GLU A 16 -9.08 4.57 9.24
C GLU A 16 -7.59 4.28 8.97
N LEU A 17 -7.20 3.02 9.04
CA LEU A 17 -5.82 2.57 8.82
C LEU A 17 -5.34 2.89 7.40
N LEU A 18 -6.19 2.67 6.41
CA LEU A 18 -5.86 2.85 5.00
C LEU A 18 -5.97 4.29 4.54
N ARG A 19 -6.74 5.17 5.22
CA ARG A 19 -6.94 6.58 4.83
C ARG A 19 -5.66 7.31 4.43
N ASN A 20 -4.56 7.05 5.15
CA ASN A 20 -3.25 7.67 4.92
C ASN A 20 -2.14 6.65 4.66
N TYR A 21 -2.46 5.36 4.48
CA TYR A 21 -1.48 4.31 4.21
C TYR A 21 -1.71 3.67 2.84
N PRO A 22 -0.67 3.29 2.06
CA PRO A 22 0.75 3.52 2.30
C PRO A 22 1.14 5.01 2.34
N ASN A 23 2.00 5.38 3.30
CA ASN A 23 2.56 6.73 3.41
C ASN A 23 4.07 6.72 3.09
N PRO A 24 4.53 7.32 1.98
CA PRO A 24 5.95 7.35 1.62
C PRO A 24 6.83 7.98 2.71
N GLN A 25 6.35 9.05 3.36
CA GLN A 25 7.12 9.79 4.36
C GLN A 25 7.40 8.94 5.61
N ALA A 26 6.41 8.16 6.05
CA ALA A 26 6.56 7.26 7.18
C ALA A 26 7.51 6.08 6.88
N ALA A 27 7.73 5.76 5.61
CA ALA A 27 8.60 4.69 5.14
C ALA A 27 10.00 5.18 4.71
N GLY A 28 10.30 6.48 4.86
CA GLY A 28 11.57 7.05 4.41
C GLY A 28 11.75 7.07 2.89
N ILE A 29 10.65 6.97 2.12
CA ILE A 29 10.65 7.01 0.66
C ILE A 29 10.56 8.47 0.22
N ASP A 30 11.54 8.90 -0.56
CA ASP A 30 11.54 10.22 -1.21
C ASP A 30 10.56 10.22 -2.39
N GLY A 31 9.35 10.73 -2.17
CA GLY A 31 8.32 10.84 -3.18
C GLY A 31 6.98 11.37 -2.65
N LYS A 32 6.12 11.79 -3.57
CA LYS A 32 4.78 12.31 -3.30
C LYS A 32 3.73 11.34 -3.81
N VAL A 33 2.65 11.20 -3.05
CA VAL A 33 1.45 10.50 -3.52
C VAL A 33 0.81 11.32 -4.63
N VAL A 34 0.77 10.78 -5.84
CA VAL A 34 0.15 11.42 -7.02
C VAL A 34 -1.19 10.80 -7.38
N ASN A 35 -1.44 9.57 -6.95
CA ASN A 35 -2.73 8.90 -7.10
C ASN A 35 -2.97 8.01 -5.87
N ALA A 36 -4.22 7.97 -5.42
CA ALA A 36 -4.66 7.00 -4.43
C ALA A 36 -6.08 6.56 -4.76
N ARG A 37 -6.35 5.26 -4.65
CA ARG A 37 -7.68 4.68 -4.90
C ARG A 37 -7.99 3.54 -3.93
N PRO A 38 -9.25 3.37 -3.51
CA PRO A 38 -9.64 2.20 -2.73
C PRO A 38 -9.44 0.92 -3.56
N LEU A 39 -9.16 -0.18 -2.88
CA LEU A 39 -9.11 -1.52 -3.45
C LEU A 39 -9.94 -2.47 -2.58
N GLU A 40 -10.37 -3.58 -3.16
CA GLU A 40 -11.05 -4.65 -2.45
C GLU A 40 -10.47 -5.99 -2.92
N MET A 41 -10.19 -6.90 -1.98
CA MET A 41 -9.79 -8.28 -2.26
C MET A 41 -10.68 -9.24 -1.49
N GLY A 42 -11.74 -9.72 -2.16
CA GLY A 42 -12.76 -10.53 -1.52
C GLY A 42 -13.47 -9.75 -0.41
N ARG A 43 -13.14 -10.06 0.85
CA ARG A 43 -13.68 -9.38 2.05
C ARG A 43 -12.73 -8.36 2.68
N TYR A 44 -11.55 -8.19 2.11
CA TYR A 44 -10.47 -7.39 2.69
C TYR A 44 -10.37 -6.05 1.99
N SER A 45 -10.66 -4.98 2.73
CA SER A 45 -10.47 -3.62 2.24
C SER A 45 -8.99 -3.31 2.05
N GLY A 46 -8.72 -2.57 0.98
CA GLY A 46 -7.37 -2.18 0.61
C GLY A 46 -7.31 -0.78 0.01
N ARG A 47 -6.09 -0.36 -0.30
CA ARG A 47 -5.81 0.92 -0.95
C ARG A 47 -4.56 0.83 -1.81
N ALA A 48 -4.68 1.29 -3.05
CA ALA A 48 -3.56 1.54 -3.93
C ALA A 48 -3.09 2.99 -3.78
N VAL A 49 -1.79 3.18 -3.78
CA VAL A 49 -1.13 4.49 -3.78
C VAL A 49 -0.02 4.47 -4.82
N ARG A 50 -0.01 5.46 -5.70
CA ARG A 50 1.10 5.75 -6.61
C ARG A 50 1.93 6.90 -6.07
N ILE A 51 3.22 6.66 -6.00
CA ILE A 51 4.23 7.55 -5.43
C ILE A 51 5.19 7.92 -6.55
N GLU A 52 5.41 9.22 -6.74
CA GLU A 52 6.39 9.74 -7.69
C GLU A 52 7.40 10.63 -6.96
N GLY A 53 8.66 10.30 -7.13
CA GLY A 53 9.80 11.03 -6.59
C GLY A 53 11.04 10.75 -7.44
N SER A 54 12.16 10.46 -6.77
CA SER A 54 13.34 9.97 -7.48
C SER A 54 13.05 8.67 -8.24
N ALA A 55 12.18 7.80 -7.72
CA ALA A 55 11.64 6.60 -8.36
C ALA A 55 10.11 6.68 -8.51
N THR A 56 9.54 5.87 -9.41
CA THR A 56 8.09 5.63 -9.44
C THR A 56 7.78 4.35 -8.69
N GLN A 57 6.81 4.41 -7.78
CA GLN A 57 6.35 3.26 -7.03
C GLN A 57 4.83 3.19 -7.05
N GLU A 58 4.30 1.98 -7.14
CA GLU A 58 2.91 1.68 -6.83
C GLU A 58 2.88 0.69 -5.67
N ALA A 59 2.03 0.94 -4.70
CA ALA A 59 1.90 0.12 -3.51
C ALA A 59 0.43 -0.15 -3.21
N HIS A 60 0.09 -1.42 -3.02
CA HIS A 60 -1.24 -1.89 -2.65
C HIS A 60 -1.17 -2.42 -1.23
N ALA A 61 -1.99 -1.84 -0.35
CA ALA A 61 -2.13 -2.28 1.03
C ALA A 61 -3.49 -2.95 1.24
N TYR A 62 -3.54 -4.01 2.03
CA TYR A 62 -4.77 -4.70 2.42
C TYR A 62 -4.78 -4.95 3.92
N VAL A 63 -5.90 -4.65 4.58
CA VAL A 63 -6.11 -4.95 6.00
C VAL A 63 -6.94 -6.22 6.12
N THR A 64 -6.41 -7.19 6.84
CA THR A 64 -7.08 -8.45 7.18
C THR A 64 -7.16 -8.58 8.69
N ASP A 65 -7.85 -9.61 9.19
CA ASP A 65 -7.98 -9.91 10.63
C ASP A 65 -6.64 -9.89 11.39
N GLY A 66 -6.28 -8.73 11.95
CA GLY A 66 -5.04 -8.50 12.70
C GLY A 66 -3.76 -8.32 11.86
N ARG A 67 -3.84 -8.13 10.54
CA ARG A 67 -2.64 -7.98 9.68
C ARG A 67 -2.80 -6.89 8.62
N LEU A 68 -1.67 -6.34 8.22
CA LEU A 68 -1.52 -5.43 7.09
C LEU A 68 -0.58 -6.08 6.08
N TYR A 69 -1.08 -6.35 4.89
CA TYR A 69 -0.26 -6.78 3.76
C TYR A 69 0.06 -5.58 2.89
N LEU A 70 1.34 -5.42 2.53
CA LEU A 70 1.81 -4.40 1.61
C LEU A 70 2.54 -5.10 0.46
N VAL A 71 2.11 -4.84 -0.76
CA VAL A 71 2.80 -5.25 -1.98
C VAL A 71 3.14 -4.02 -2.78
N SER A 72 4.36 -3.94 -3.30
CA SER A 72 4.80 -2.78 -4.07
C SER A 72 5.69 -3.17 -5.24
N ALA A 73 5.53 -2.43 -6.35
CA ALA A 73 6.44 -2.42 -7.47
C ALA A 73 7.11 -1.04 -7.54
N THR A 74 8.42 -1.02 -7.76
CA THR A 74 9.22 0.20 -7.82
C THR A 74 10.13 0.18 -9.04
N SER A 75 10.19 1.29 -9.76
CA SER A 75 11.10 1.49 -10.89
C SER A 75 12.40 2.15 -10.46
N ALA A 76 13.44 2.03 -11.27
CA ALA A 76 14.64 2.86 -11.12
C ALA A 76 14.32 4.33 -11.44
N PRO A 77 15.14 5.28 -10.97
CA PRO A 77 14.95 6.69 -11.28
C PRO A 77 14.82 7.01 -12.76
N GLY A 78 13.83 7.85 -13.09
CA GLY A 78 13.55 8.27 -14.47
C GLY A 78 12.96 7.17 -15.36
N LYS A 79 12.60 6.01 -14.82
CA LYS A 79 11.93 4.92 -15.55
C LYS A 79 10.47 4.79 -15.11
N PRO A 80 9.52 4.55 -16.04
CA PRO A 80 8.16 4.20 -15.66
C PRO A 80 8.14 2.81 -14.98
N LEU A 81 7.04 2.51 -14.29
CA LEU A 81 6.75 1.14 -13.87
C LEU A 81 6.59 0.25 -15.11
N SER A 82 7.09 -0.99 -15.01
CA SER A 82 6.89 -1.99 -16.06
C SER A 82 5.40 -2.28 -16.22
N PRO A 83 4.89 -2.54 -17.45
CA PRO A 83 3.56 -3.10 -17.64
C PRO A 83 3.34 -4.42 -16.88
N ASP A 84 4.42 -5.15 -16.54
CA ASP A 84 4.31 -6.36 -15.73
C ASP A 84 3.97 -6.08 -14.25
N ALA A 85 4.07 -4.82 -13.80
CA ALA A 85 3.65 -4.44 -12.46
C ALA A 85 2.14 -4.70 -12.27
N ASP A 86 1.33 -4.41 -13.27
CA ASP A 86 -0.12 -4.67 -13.22
C ASP A 86 -0.39 -6.16 -13.06
N ARG A 87 0.26 -7.00 -13.86
CA ARG A 87 0.17 -8.47 -13.74
C ARG A 87 0.61 -8.96 -12.37
N PHE A 88 1.68 -8.38 -11.83
CA PHE A 88 2.17 -8.70 -10.50
C PHE A 88 1.10 -8.39 -9.42
N PHE A 89 0.49 -7.21 -9.45
CA PHE A 89 -0.57 -6.86 -8.51
C PHE A 89 -1.83 -7.73 -8.69
N GLU A 90 -2.25 -8.00 -9.93
CA GLU A 90 -3.39 -8.87 -10.23
C GLU A 90 -3.17 -10.32 -9.78
N SER A 91 -1.92 -10.77 -9.74
CA SER A 91 -1.56 -12.13 -9.27
C SER A 91 -1.56 -12.27 -7.74
N PHE A 92 -1.53 -11.15 -7.00
CA PHE A 92 -1.49 -11.20 -5.54
C PHE A 92 -2.84 -11.65 -4.98
N ALA A 93 -2.81 -12.64 -4.10
CA ALA A 93 -4.01 -13.17 -3.47
C ALA A 93 -3.75 -13.52 -2.00
N ILE A 94 -4.67 -13.11 -1.13
CA ILE A 94 -4.71 -13.52 0.27
C ILE A 94 -5.59 -14.78 0.35
N LEU A 95 -4.92 -15.93 0.37
CA LEU A 95 -5.56 -17.24 0.49
C LEU A 95 -6.03 -17.48 1.93
N LYS A 96 -7.11 -18.27 2.07
CA LYS A 96 -7.74 -18.60 3.36
C LYS A 96 -6.83 -19.44 4.24
#